data_AF-A0A6I5ND88-F1
#
_entry.id   AF-A0A6I5ND88-F1
#
_cell.length_a   1.000
_cell.length_b   1.000
_cell.length_c   1.000
_cell.angle_alpha   90.00
_cell.angle_beta   90.00
_cell.angle_gamma   90.00
#
_symmetry.space_group_name_H-M   'P 1'
#
loop_
_entity.id
_entity.type
_entity.pdbx_description
1 polymer ?
#
loop_
_entity_poly.entity_id
_entity_poly.type
_entity_poly.pdbx_seq_one_letter_code
_entity_poly.pdbx_strand_id
1 'polypeptide(L)' 'MSHPNVTIVVVPRERFSYARASLESLYEHTQIPFNLIYVDGNSPGKLKSYLAEQAQSKGFKLLQTDYYLYPNQARNL' A
#
# COMPACT_ATOMS: atom_id res chain seq x y z
N MET A 1 3.20 15.98 -19.06
CA MET A 1 3.53 14.93 -18.06
C MET A 1 3.08 13.60 -18.65
N SER A 2 3.92 12.56 -18.63
CA SER A 2 3.47 11.24 -19.11
C SER A 2 2.48 10.66 -18.10
N HIS A 3 1.37 10.13 -18.60
CA HIS A 3 0.44 9.41 -17.74
C HIS A 3 1.12 8.12 -17.26
N PRO A 4 0.99 7.75 -15.98
CA PRO A 4 1.53 6.49 -15.49
C PRO A 4 0.86 5.32 -16.22
N ASN A 5 1.66 4.52 -16.93
CA ASN A 5 1.21 3.31 -17.62
C ASN A 5 1.22 2.07 -16.71
N VAL A 6 1.64 2.24 -15.45
CA VAL A 6 1.83 1.16 -14.48
C VAL A 6 1.04 1.48 -13.21
N THR A 7 0.31 0.49 -12.72
CA THR A 7 -0.31 0.51 -11.39
C THR A 7 0.30 -0.60 -10.57
N ILE A 8 0.82 -0.24 -9.40
CA ILE A 8 1.37 -1.17 -8.42
C ILE A 8 0.31 -1.36 -7.33
N VAL A 9 -0.01 -2.63 -7.05
CA VAL A 9 -0.93 -2.99 -5.97
C VAL A 9 -0.15 -3.72 -4.88
N VAL A 10 -0.09 -3.15 -3.68
CA VAL A 10 0.55 -3.77 -2.51
C VAL A 10 -0.54 -4.38 -1.63
N VAL A 11 -0.39 -5.66 -1.31
CA VAL A 11 -1.35 -6.42 -0.49
C VAL A 11 -0.65 -7.09 0.69
N PRO A 12 -1.33 -7.26 1.84
CA PRO A 12 -0.79 -8.02 2.95
C PRO A 12 -0.73 -9.51 2.60
N ARG A 13 0.31 -10.20 3.05
CA ARG A 13 0.45 -11.66 2.84
C ARG A 13 0.67 -12.42 4.14
N GLU A 14 1.76 -12.13 4.86
CA GLU A 14 2.19 -12.93 6.01
C GLU A 14 2.29 -12.12 7.30
N ARG A 15 2.82 -10.89 7.22
CA ARG A 15 3.10 -10.04 8.38
C ARG A 15 3.11 -8.56 8.03
N PHE A 16 2.81 -7.73 9.02
CA PHE A 16 2.77 -6.27 8.89
C PHE A 16 4.11 -5.57 9.15
N SER A 17 5.08 -6.26 9.78
CA SER A 17 6.33 -5.64 10.24
C SER A 17 7.19 -5.04 9.12
N TYR A 18 7.00 -5.49 7.88
CA TYR A 18 7.71 -4.97 6.71
C TYR A 18 6.92 -3.93 5.91
N ALA A 19 5.69 -3.61 6.29
CA ALA A 19 4.83 -2.72 5.51
C ALA A 19 5.46 -1.34 5.27
N ARG A 20 6.04 -0.75 6.34
CA ARG A 20 6.76 0.53 6.26
C ARG A 20 8.00 0.44 5.37
N ALA A 21 8.92 -0.46 5.69
CA ALA A 21 10.15 -0.62 4.93
C ALA A 21 9.90 -0.95 3.45
N SER A 22 8.87 -1.77 3.17
CA SER A 22 8.47 -2.10 1.80
C SER A 22 7.88 -0.90 1.05
N LEU A 23 7.08 -0.06 1.71
CA LEU A 23 6.53 1.15 1.10
C LEU A 23 7.64 2.16 0.78
N GLU A 24 8.55 2.37 1.73
CA GLU A 24 9.69 3.28 1.57
C GLU A 24 10.61 2.82 0.43
N SER A 25 10.99 1.54 0.44
CA SER A 25 11.82 0.93 -0.62
C SER A 25 11.17 1.01 -2.01
N LEU A 26 9.83 0.87 -2.09
CA LEU A 26 9.10 1.02 -3.36
C LEU A 26 9.33 2.41 -3.96
N TYR A 27 9.17 3.47 -3.15
CA TYR A 27 9.37 4.85 -3.61
C TYR A 27 10.85 5.19 -3.83
N GLU A 28 11.76 4.60 -3.07
CA GLU A 28 13.20 4.81 -3.22
C GLU A 28 13.73 4.25 -4.55
N HIS A 29 13.24 3.07 -4.97
CA HIS A 29 13.82 2.35 -6.12
C HIS A 29 12.95 2.38 -7.39
N THR A 30 11.73 2.89 -7.33
CA THR A 30 10.84 2.97 -8.52
C THR A 30 10.86 4.38 -9.10
N GLN A 31 11.68 4.60 -10.12
CA GLN A 31 11.87 5.92 -10.76
C GLN A 31 10.88 6.22 -11.89
N ILE A 32 10.21 5.20 -12.43
CA ILE A 32 9.18 5.41 -13.45
C ILE A 32 7.88 5.93 -12.81
N PRO A 33 7.07 6.75 -13.49
CA PRO A 33 5.76 7.14 -12.97
C PRO A 33 4.83 5.93 -12.80
N PHE A 34 4.22 5.77 -11.62
CA PHE A 34 3.24 4.73 -11.32
C PHE A 34 2.07 5.25 -10.48
N ASN A 35 0.92 4.59 -10.59
CA ASN A 35 -0.15 4.69 -9.61
C ASN A 35 0.06 3.64 -8.52
N LEU A 36 -0.20 3.99 -7.26
CA LEU A 36 -0.14 3.03 -6.15
C LEU A 36 -1.53 2.82 -5.55
N ILE A 37 -1.86 1.55 -5.36
CA ILE A 37 -2.97 1.09 -4.54
C ILE A 37 -2.38 0.26 -3.40
N TYR A 38 -2.59 0.70 -2.16
CA TYR A 38 -2.16 -0.04 -0.99
C TYR A 38 -3.38 -0.62 -0.29
N VAL A 39 -3.39 -1.94 -0.09
CA VAL A 39 -4.44 -2.65 0.65
C VAL A 39 -3.93 -2.92 2.06
N ASP A 40 -4.66 -2.47 3.06
CA ASP A 40 -4.38 -2.65 4.48
C ASP A 40 -5.48 -3.53 5.11
N GLY A 41 -5.12 -4.77 5.40
CA GLY A 41 -6.04 -5.80 5.92
C GLY A 41 -6.04 -5.87 7.45
N ASN A 42 -6.52 -4.82 8.12
CA ASN A 42 -6.57 -4.72 9.58
C ASN A 42 -5.19 -4.67 10.27
N SER A 43 -4.29 -3.79 9.79
CA SER A 43 -3.01 -3.56 10.49
C SER A 43 -3.17 -2.91 11.88
N PRO A 44 -2.18 -3.08 12.78
CA PRO A 44 -2.18 -2.41 14.08
C PRO A 44 -2.26 -0.88 13.95
N GLY A 45 -2.88 -0.21 14.92
CA GLY A 45 -3.20 1.22 14.85
C GLY A 45 -2.04 2.14 14.44
N LYS A 46 -0.83 1.89 14.94
CA LYS A 46 0.37 2.67 14.54
C LYS A 46 0.68 2.57 13.04
N LEU A 47 0.57 1.36 12.46
CA LEU A 47 0.79 1.16 11.04
C LEU A 47 -0.38 1.72 10.22
N LYS A 48 -1.62 1.50 10.69
CA LYS A 48 -2.83 2.04 10.08
C LYS A 48 -2.75 3.57 9.90
N SER A 49 -2.37 4.29 10.95
CA SER A 49 -2.18 5.75 10.92
C SER A 49 -1.03 6.16 10.00
N TYR A 50 0.11 5.46 10.05
CA TYR A 50 1.24 5.73 9.16
C TYR A 50 0.83 5.58 7.68
N LEU A 51 0.12 4.51 7.31
CA LEU A 51 -0.32 4.30 5.93
C LEU A 51 -1.28 5.41 5.46
N ALA A 52 -2.20 5.86 6.32
CA ALA A 52 -3.11 6.96 6.01
C ALA A 52 -2.37 8.29 5.77
N GLU A 53 -1.39 8.61 6.62
CA GLU A 53 -0.54 9.80 6.46
C GLU A 53 0.28 9.73 5.16
N GLN A 54 0.89 8.58 4.87
CA GLN A 54 1.66 8.39 3.63
C GLN A 54 0.76 8.45 2.38
N ALA A 55 -0.47 7.92 2.45
CA ALA A 55 -1.43 7.98 1.36
C ALA A 55 -1.79 9.43 1.02
N GLN A 56 -2.05 10.24 2.04
CA GLN A 56 -2.33 11.66 1.87
C GLN A 56 -1.10 12.43 1.35
N SER A 57 0.08 12.18 1.93
CA SER A 57 1.32 12.89 1.55
C SER A 57 1.80 12.55 0.14
N LYS A 58 1.69 11.29 -0.27
CA LYS A 58 2.21 10.79 -1.56
C LYS A 58 1.13 10.62 -2.62
N GLY A 59 -0.14 10.83 -2.28
CA GLY A 59 -1.27 10.80 -3.21
C GLY A 59 -1.63 9.42 -3.75
N PHE A 60 -1.40 8.35 -2.98
CA PHE A 60 -1.79 7.00 -3.40
C PHE A 60 -3.15 6.59 -2.84
N LYS A 61 -3.80 5.61 -3.48
CA LYS A 61 -5.08 5.07 -3.03
C LYS A 61 -4.85 4.05 -1.91
N LEU A 62 -5.43 4.29 -0.75
CA LEU A 62 -5.40 3.38 0.39
C LEU A 62 -6.77 2.71 0.58
N LEU A 63 -6.79 1.38 0.60
CA LEU A 63 -7.96 0.57 0.95
C LEU A 63 -7.73 -0.02 2.33
N GLN A 64 -8.57 0.32 3.31
CA GLN A 64 -8.46 -0.23 4.67
C GLN A 64 -9.69 -1.05 5.02
N THR A 65 -9.45 -2.23 5.56
CA THR A 65 -10.48 -3.06 6.19
C THR A 65 -10.23 -3.14 7.69
N ASP A 66 -11.30 -3.35 8.44
CA ASP A 66 -11.30 -3.63 9.88
C ASP A 66 -11.27 -5.14 10.20
N TYR A 67 -11.13 -5.96 9.17
CA TYR A 67 -10.96 -7.42 9.25
C TYR A 67 -9.72 -7.89 8.47
N TYR A 68 -9.18 -9.04 8.88
CA TYR A 68 -8.02 -9.65 8.20
C TYR A 68 -8.39 -10.18 6.82
N LEU A 69 -7.50 -9.98 5.87
CA LEU A 69 -7.68 -10.41 4.48
C LEU A 69 -6.79 -11.60 4.17
N TYR A 70 -7.36 -12.61 3.49
CA TYR A 70 -6.54 -13.60 2.81
C TYR A 70 -5.85 -12.97 1.59
N PRO A 71 -4.66 -13.45 1.18
CA PRO A 71 -3.92 -12.84 0.07
C PRO A 71 -4.71 -12.74 -1.23
N ASN A 72 -5.54 -13.73 -1.55
CA ASN A 72 -6.36 -13.72 -2.76
C ASN A 72 -7.55 -12.76 -2.62
N GLN A 73 -8.13 -12.63 -1.43
CA GLN A 73 -9.18 -11.65 -1.18
C GLN A 73 -8.63 -10.23 -1.35
N ALA A 74 -7.46 -9.93 -0.78
CA ALA A 74 -6.83 -8.62 -0.87
C ALA A 74 -6.52 -8.19 -2.33
N ARG A 75 -6.20 -9.14 -3.21
CA ARG A 75 -5.92 -8.87 -4.64
C ARG A 75 -7.17 -8.57 -5.48
N ASN A 76 -8.35 -8.95 -4.99
CA ASN A 76 -9.63 -8.81 -5.70
C ASN A 76 -10.50 -7.64 -5.17
N LEU A 77 -9.93 -6.77 -4.34
CA LEU A 77 -10.54 -5.52 -3.85
C LEU A 77 -10.16 -4.34 -4.74
#